data_AF-A0A5C7LG50-F1
#
_entry.id   AF-A0A5C7LG50-F1
#
_cell.length_a   1.000
_cell.length_b   1.000
_cell.length_c   1.000
_cell.angle_alpha   90.00
_cell.angle_beta   90.00
_cell.angle_gamma   90.00
#
_symmetry.space_group_name_H-M   'P 1'
#
loop_
_entity.id
_entity.type
_entity.pdbx_description
1 polymer ?
#
loop_
_entity_poly.entity_id
_entity_poly.type
_entity_poly.pdbx_seq_one_letter_code
_entity_poly.pdbx_strand_id
1 'polypeptide(L)'
;MNNPRVTVDDTMMISAVRYALGRMSYIVSWTVDETIRVWDGMSKNSREVIERDVRRAKADGVVGMPIDGEQWDRLLNFIDAHNEKASRVETHQRVIHEMEEDRKSRCR
;
A
#
# COMPACT_ATOMS: atom_id res chain seq x y z
N MET A 1 26.10 1.01 9.70
CA MET A 1 25.94 -0.45 9.55
C MET A 1 24.99 -0.68 8.39
N ASN A 2 25.43 -1.33 7.31
CA ASN A 2 24.51 -1.83 6.29
C ASN A 2 23.77 -3.00 6.92
N ASN A 3 22.52 -2.78 7.35
CA ASN A 3 21.65 -3.87 7.77
C ASN A 3 21.16 -4.55 6.47
N PRO A 4 21.59 -5.79 6.14
CA PRO A 4 21.11 -6.47 4.95
C PRO A 4 19.62 -6.74 5.15
N ARG A 5 18.77 -5.90 4.55
CA ARG A 5 17.32 -6.10 4.58
C ARG A 5 17.01 -7.36 3.78
N VAL A 6 16.40 -8.34 4.44
CA VAL A 6 15.96 -9.59 3.81
C VAL A 6 14.85 -9.27 2.80
N THR A 7 14.81 -9.98 1.68
CA THR A 7 13.68 -9.92 0.75
C THR A 7 12.42 -10.41 1.47
N VAL A 8 11.41 -9.56 1.59
CA VAL A 8 10.19 -9.87 2.33
C VAL A 8 9.19 -10.51 1.38
N ASP A 9 8.78 -11.73 1.70
CA ASP A 9 7.65 -12.39 1.03
C ASP A 9 6.33 -11.67 1.37
N ASP A 10 5.42 -11.60 0.41
CA ASP A 10 4.10 -10.96 0.56
C ASP A 10 3.33 -11.48 1.79
N THR A 11 3.35 -12.79 2.01
CA THR A 11 2.68 -13.44 3.16
C THR A 11 3.31 -13.03 4.47
N MET A 12 4.65 -12.90 4.48
CA MET A 12 5.39 -12.44 5.64
C MET A 12 5.04 -10.99 5.98
N MET A 13 4.93 -10.12 4.97
CA MET A 13 4.57 -8.71 5.19
C MET A 13 3.14 -8.58 5.73
N ILE A 14 2.17 -9.31 5.14
CA ILE A 14 0.78 -9.35 5.65
C ILE A 14 0.76 -9.82 7.11
N SER A 15 1.52 -10.87 7.42
CA SER A 15 1.57 -11.43 8.77
C SER A 15 2.17 -10.44 9.77
N ALA A 16 3.22 -9.71 9.39
CA ALA A 16 3.84 -8.68 10.21
C ALA A 16 2.89 -7.49 10.46
N VAL A 17 2.16 -7.02 9.44
CA VAL A 17 1.12 -5.98 9.61
C VAL A 17 0.06 -6.45 10.61
N ARG A 18 -0.51 -7.63 10.39
CA ARG A 18 -1.54 -8.20 11.30
C ARG A 18 -1.04 -8.39 12.71
N TYR A 19 0.21 -8.81 12.85
CA TYR A 19 0.83 -8.98 14.15
C TYR A 19 0.99 -7.63 14.86
N ALA A 20 1.38 -6.57 14.15
CA ALA A 20 1.62 -5.25 14.71
C ALA A 20 0.33 -4.48 15.07
N LEU A 21 -0.79 -4.75 14.38
CA LEU A 21 -2.09 -4.16 14.70
C LEU A 21 -2.47 -4.42 16.17
N GLY A 22 -2.82 -3.35 16.89
CA GLY A 22 -3.18 -3.42 18.31
C GLY A 22 -2.01 -3.66 19.27
N ARG A 23 -0.78 -3.74 18.78
CA ARG A 23 0.41 -3.85 19.63
C ARG A 23 0.86 -2.46 20.08
N MET A 24 1.09 -2.32 21.37
CA MET A 24 1.64 -1.11 21.97
C MET A 24 3.18 -1.21 22.02
N SER A 25 3.82 -1.33 20.87
CA SER A 25 5.29 -1.47 20.80
C SER A 25 5.90 -0.83 19.57
N TYR A 26 7.21 -0.58 19.63
CA TYR A 26 8.01 0.00 18.55
C TYR A 26 7.89 -0.73 17.20
N ILE A 27 7.41 -1.98 17.20
CA ILE A 27 7.21 -2.79 16.00
C ILE A 27 6.24 -2.14 15.02
N VAL A 28 5.32 -1.29 15.48
CA VAL A 28 4.37 -0.59 14.61
C VAL A 28 5.11 0.32 13.64
N SER A 29 5.95 1.22 14.16
CA SER A 29 6.73 2.15 13.33
C SER A 29 7.63 1.43 12.33
N TRP A 30 8.30 0.36 12.76
CA TRP A 30 9.18 -0.44 11.89
C TRP A 30 8.40 -1.20 10.83
N THR A 31 7.25 -1.75 11.19
CA THR A 31 6.35 -2.44 10.25
C THR A 31 5.83 -1.46 9.20
N VAL A 32 5.43 -0.25 9.59
CA VAL A 32 4.97 0.79 8.67
C VAL A 32 6.09 1.22 7.71
N ASP A 33 7.28 1.50 8.23
CA ASP A 33 8.43 1.88 7.40
C ASP A 33 8.79 0.78 6.39
N GLU A 34 8.79 -0.48 6.83
CA GLU A 34 9.12 -1.60 5.96
C GLU A 34 8.02 -1.87 4.92
N THR A 35 6.75 -1.74 5.31
CA THR A 35 5.60 -1.86 4.39
C THR A 35 5.70 -0.83 3.26
N ILE A 36 5.96 0.44 3.60
CA ILE A 36 6.13 1.51 2.61
C ILE A 36 7.32 1.20 1.69
N ARG A 37 8.43 0.72 2.25
CA ARG A 37 9.65 0.42 1.48
C ARG A 37 9.44 -0.66 0.43
N VAL A 38 8.68 -1.70 0.74
CA VAL A 38 8.46 -2.85 -0.17
C VAL A 38 7.22 -2.72 -1.04
N TRP A 39 6.37 -1.71 -0.80
CA TRP A 39 5.03 -1.59 -1.36
C TRP A 39 4.95 -1.83 -2.87
N ASP A 40 5.80 -1.17 -3.65
CA ASP A 40 5.77 -1.25 -5.11
C ASP A 40 6.18 -2.64 -5.65
N GLY A 41 6.92 -3.42 -4.85
CA GLY A 41 7.30 -4.79 -5.18
C GLY A 41 6.27 -5.84 -4.79
N MET A 42 5.25 -5.47 -4.00
CA MET A 42 4.21 -6.39 -3.55
C MET A 42 3.15 -6.62 -4.61
N SER A 43 2.53 -7.81 -4.60
CA SER A 43 1.39 -8.07 -5.48
C SER A 43 0.21 -7.15 -5.14
N LYS A 44 -0.65 -6.88 -6.14
CA LYS A 44 -1.86 -6.06 -5.96
C LYS A 44 -2.77 -6.62 -4.86
N ASN A 45 -3.00 -7.94 -4.87
CA ASN A 45 -3.82 -8.62 -3.87
C ASN A 45 -3.27 -8.44 -2.45
N SER A 46 -1.95 -8.55 -2.25
CA SER A 46 -1.35 -8.37 -0.93
C SER A 46 -1.46 -6.93 -0.42
N ARG A 47 -1.31 -5.95 -1.31
CA ARG A 47 -1.53 -4.54 -1.00
C ARG A 47 -2.99 -4.27 -0.57
N GLU A 48 -3.95 -4.82 -1.30
CA GLU A 48 -5.38 -4.72 -0.96
C GLU A 48 -5.71 -5.36 0.40
N VAL A 49 -5.11 -6.51 0.72
CA VAL A 49 -5.27 -7.17 2.02
C VAL A 49 -4.73 -6.28 3.14
N ILE A 50 -3.52 -5.73 3.00
CA ILE A 50 -2.93 -4.83 3.99
C ILE A 50 -3.80 -3.58 4.19
N GLU A 51 -4.20 -2.93 3.11
CA GLU A 51 -5.06 -1.74 3.15
C GLU A 51 -6.35 -2.04 3.93
N ARG A 52 -7.06 -3.11 3.56
CA ARG A 52 -8.31 -3.52 4.21
C ARG A 52 -8.11 -3.77 5.71
N ASP A 53 -7.06 -4.51 6.08
CA ASP A 53 -6.81 -4.89 7.46
C ASP A 53 -6.48 -3.67 8.32
N VAL A 54 -5.68 -2.71 7.81
CA VAL A 54 -5.34 -1.46 8.51
C VAL A 54 -6.55 -0.54 8.65
N ARG A 55 -7.34 -0.35 7.58
CA ARG A 55 -8.58 0.46 7.64
C ARG A 55 -9.58 -0.11 8.63
N ARG A 56 -9.75 -1.44 8.64
CA ARG A 56 -10.62 -2.12 9.59
C ARG A 56 -10.13 -1.90 11.03
N ALA A 57 -8.85 -2.10 11.29
CA ALA A 57 -8.30 -1.89 12.63
C ALA A 57 -8.48 -0.44 13.12
N LYS A 58 -8.35 0.54 12.22
CA LYS A 58 -8.64 1.95 12.48
C LYS A 58 -10.10 2.19 12.84
N ALA A 59 -11.02 1.65 12.05
CA ALA A 59 -12.46 1.77 12.31
C ALA A 59 -12.87 1.10 13.63
N ASP A 60 -12.28 -0.06 13.93
CA ASP A 60 -12.55 -0.84 15.14
C ASP A 60 -11.82 -0.28 16.39
N GLY A 61 -10.97 0.74 16.23
CA GLY A 61 -10.21 1.37 17.32
C GLY A 61 -9.08 0.49 17.89
N VAL A 62 -8.68 -0.58 17.20
CA VAL A 62 -7.68 -1.57 17.64
C VAL A 62 -6.29 -1.25 17.10
N VAL A 63 -5.87 0.01 17.26
CA VAL A 63 -4.62 0.53 16.66
C VAL A 63 -3.43 0.54 17.62
N GLY A 64 -3.64 0.30 18.91
CA GLY A 64 -2.60 0.40 19.95
C GLY A 64 -2.67 1.74 20.67
N MET A 65 -1.52 2.36 20.93
CA MET A 65 -1.42 3.70 21.53
C MET A 65 -1.72 4.80 20.49
N PRO A 66 -1.97 6.05 20.91
CA PRO A 66 -2.20 7.16 19.97
C PRO A 66 -1.10 7.30 18.91
N ILE A 67 0.17 7.15 19.30
CA ILE A 67 1.31 7.22 18.38
C ILE A 67 1.33 6.07 17.37
N ASP A 68 0.84 4.89 17.75
CA ASP A 68 0.69 3.77 16.82
C ASP A 68 -0.40 4.11 15.80
N GLY A 69 -1.50 4.71 16.27
CA GLY A 69 -2.54 5.31 15.43
C GLY A 69 -1.97 6.25 14.37
N GLU A 70 -1.10 7.18 14.73
CA GLU A 70 -0.47 8.11 13.79
C GLU A 70 0.38 7.39 12.73
N GLN A 71 1.09 6.33 13.10
CA GLN A 71 1.85 5.51 12.13
C GLN A 71 0.93 4.78 11.14
N TRP A 72 -0.22 4.28 11.60
CA TRP A 72 -1.21 3.68 10.71
C TRP A 72 -1.85 4.70 9.77
N ASP A 73 -2.10 5.94 10.24
CA ASP A 73 -2.57 7.03 9.36
C ASP A 73 -1.54 7.39 8.31
N ARG A 74 -0.25 7.42 8.68
CA ARG A 74 0.85 7.62 7.74
C ARG A 74 0.86 6.55 6.65
N LEU A 75 0.65 5.28 7.01
CA LEU A 75 0.55 4.20 6.03
C LEU A 75 -0.66 4.38 5.11
N LEU A 76 -1.84 4.67 5.66
CA LEU A 76 -3.06 4.88 4.86
C LEU A 76 -2.93 6.07 3.90
N ASN A 77 -2.38 7.19 4.36
CA ASN A 77 -2.11 8.35 3.51
C ASN A 77 -1.16 8.02 2.35
N PHE A 78 -0.14 7.21 2.61
CA PHE A 78 0.75 6.72 1.56
C PHE A 78 0.00 5.83 0.54
N ILE A 79 -0.85 4.91 1.02
CA ILE A 79 -1.67 4.03 0.17
C ILE A 79 -2.63 4.84 -0.70
N ASP A 80 -3.34 5.80 -0.12
CA ASP A 80 -4.27 6.67 -0.83
C ASP A 80 -3.55 7.45 -1.94
N ALA A 81 -2.45 8.12 -1.61
CA ALA A 81 -1.65 8.84 -2.59
C ALA A 81 -1.08 7.93 -3.69
N HIS A 82 -0.72 6.68 -3.35
CA HIS A 82 -0.26 5.69 -4.32
C HIS A 82 -1.40 5.27 -5.27
N ASN A 83 -2.58 4.97 -4.74
CA ASN A 83 -3.76 4.56 -5.51
C ASN A 83 -4.26 5.69 -6.44
N GLU A 84 -4.21 6.94 -5.97
CA GLU A 84 -4.49 8.11 -6.81
C GLU A 84 -3.51 8.22 -7.99
N LYS A 85 -2.21 8.00 -7.75
CA LYS A 85 -1.22 8.00 -8.84
C LYS A 85 -1.48 6.87 -9.84
N ALA A 86 -1.76 5.66 -9.34
CA ALA A 86 -2.05 4.50 -10.19
C ALA A 86 -3.27 4.74 -11.10
N SER A 87 -4.37 5.24 -10.53
CA SER A 87 -5.60 5.55 -11.29
C SER A 87 -5.39 6.64 -12.35
N ARG A 88 -4.57 7.66 -12.07
CA ARG A 88 -4.21 8.68 -13.06
C ARG A 88 -3.45 8.09 -14.24
N VAL A 89 -2.48 7.21 -13.99
CA VAL A 89 -1.71 6.52 -15.03
C VAL A 89 -2.61 5.63 -15.88
N GLU A 90 -3.48 4.83 -15.25
CA GLU A 90 -4.43 3.98 -15.95
C GLU A 90 -5.39 4.78 -16.84
N THR A 91 -5.87 5.93 -16.34
CA THR A 91 -6.74 6.83 -17.12
C THR A 91 -6.00 7.40 -18.32
N HIS A 92 -4.77 7.86 -18.14
CA HIS A 92 -3.95 8.40 -19.22
C HIS A 92 -3.68 7.34 -20.32
N GLN A 93 -3.35 6.11 -19.92
CA GLN A 93 -3.09 5.02 -20.86
C GLN A 93 -4.33 4.66 -21.68
N ARG A 94 -5.52 4.70 -21.07
CA ARG A 94 -6.80 4.44 -21.74
C ARG A 94 -7.10 5.49 -22.81
N VAL A 95 -6.91 6.77 -22.48
CA VAL A 95 -7.11 7.88 -23.43
C VAL A 95 -6.17 7.76 -24.63
N ILE A 96 -4.88 7.43 -24.41
CA ILE A 96 -3.93 7.22 -25.51
C ILE A 96 -4.40 6.08 -26.42
N HIS A 97 -4.80 4.95 -25.84
CA HIS A 97 -5.28 3.81 -26.61
C HIS A 97 -6.53 4.16 -27.44
N GLU A 98 -7.50 4.87 -26.87
CA GLU A 98 -8.70 5.34 -27.59
C GLU A 98 -8.33 6.26 -28.76
N MET A 99 -7.41 7.21 -28.56
CA MET A 99 -6.93 8.11 -29.62
C MET A 99 -6.21 7.36 -30.74
N GLU A 100 -5.45 6.31 -30.42
CA GLU A 100 -4.75 5.49 -31.42
C GLU A 100 -5.74 4.66 -32.26
N GLU A 101 -6.76 4.08 -31.63
CA GLU A 101 -7.80 3.33 -32.33
C GLU A 101 -8.67 4.24 -33.23
N ASP A 102 -9.01 5.44 -32.76
CA ASP A 102 -9.70 6.47 -33.55
C ASP A 102 -8.88 6.96 -34.75
N ARG A 103 -7.55 7.02 -34.59
CA ARG A 103 -6.65 7.37 -35.70
C ARG A 103 -6.54 6.23 -36.72
N LYS A 104 -6.48 4.98 -36.27
CA LYS A 104 -6.46 3.80 -37.15
C LYS A 104 -7.77 3.64 -37.93
N SER A 105 -8.91 3.96 -37.31
CA SER A 105 -10.23 3.87 -37.95
C SER A 105 -10.45 4.93 -39.04
N ARG A 106 -9.85 6.13 -38.92
CA ARG A 106 -9.90 7.19 -39.95
C ARG A 106 -8.97 6.98 -41.14
N CYS A 107 -7.95 6.12 -41.02
CA CYS A 107 -7.00 5.83 -42.10
C CYS A 107 -7.36 4.57 -42.92
N ARG A 108 -8.50 3.93 -42.63
CA ARG A 108 -9.13 2.88 -43.47
C ARG A 108 -10.31 3.47 -44.23
#